data_AF-A0A1M6DTV6-F1
#
_entry.id   AF-A0A1M6DTV6-F1
#
_cell.length_a   1.000
_cell.length_b   1.000
_cell.length_c   1.000
_cell.angle_alpha   90.00
_cell.angle_beta   90.00
_cell.angle_gamma   90.00
#
_symmetry.space_group_name_H-M   'P 1'
#
loop_
_entity.id
_entity.type
_entity.pdbx_description
1 polymer ?
#
loop_
_entity_poly.entity_id
_entity_poly.type
_entity_poly.pdbx_seq_one_letter_code
_entity_poly.pdbx_strand_id
1 'polypeptide(L)'
;MHGGTIKRRHAPYQKFKAFMVEHGIKQIELAKLLNKSVSALNQNLNGTGGDFSVAELRIICNKYNISADEFFIAQKVSKKKQN
;
A
#
# COMPACT_ATOMS: atom_id res chain seq x y z
N MET A 1 -24.26 8.86 15.50
CA MET A 1 -23.59 8.15 14.38
C MET A 1 -22.37 7.44 14.94
N HIS A 2 -22.38 6.11 15.02
CA HIS A 2 -21.24 5.36 15.57
C HIS A 2 -20.09 5.38 14.54
N GLY A 3 -19.12 6.26 14.75
CA GLY A 3 -17.85 6.25 14.02
C GLY A 3 -17.07 5.01 14.40
N GLY A 4 -17.29 3.90 13.69
CA GLY A 4 -16.51 2.68 13.85
C GLY A 4 -15.06 2.98 13.48
N THR A 5 -14.16 2.88 14.46
CA THR A 5 -12.72 3.03 14.22
C THR A 5 -12.29 1.97 13.21
N ILE A 6 -11.82 2.39 12.03
CA ILE A 6 -11.31 1.48 11.00
C ILE A 6 -10.13 0.70 11.60
N LYS A 7 -10.33 -0.60 11.89
CA LYS A 7 -9.29 -1.47 12.44
C LYS A 7 -8.23 -1.73 11.36
N ARG A 8 -7.01 -1.26 11.60
CA ARG A 8 -5.85 -1.51 10.73
C ARG A 8 -5.07 -2.73 11.24
N ARG A 9 -4.67 -3.61 10.32
CA ARG A 9 -3.78 -4.75 10.57
C ARG A 9 -2.30 -4.37 10.50
N HIS A 10 -1.95 -3.38 9.68
CA HIS A 10 -0.60 -2.83 9.58
C HIS A 10 -0.63 -1.34 9.22
N ALA A 11 0.53 -0.68 9.26
CA ALA A 11 0.64 0.72 8.85
C ALA A 11 0.33 0.85 7.35
N PRO A 12 -0.43 1.88 6.91
CA PRO A 12 -0.67 2.12 5.50
C PRO A 12 0.65 2.33 4.74
N TYR A 13 0.69 1.89 3.48
CA TYR A 13 1.83 2.07 2.57
C TYR A 13 1.91 3.51 2.03
N GLN A 14 2.14 4.50 2.91
CA GLN A 14 2.08 5.93 2.57
C GLN A 14 3.12 6.32 1.51
N LYS A 15 4.36 5.83 1.64
CA LYS A 15 5.42 6.15 0.69
C LYS A 15 5.11 5.60 -0.71
N PHE A 16 4.61 4.37 -0.77
CA PHE A 16 4.21 3.77 -2.04
C PHE A 16 2.97 4.44 -2.65
N LYS A 17 1.99 4.87 -1.83
CA LYS A 17 0.86 5.66 -2.33
C LYS A 17 1.30 6.99 -2.94
N ALA A 18 2.23 7.70 -2.30
CA ALA A 18 2.78 8.95 -2.83
C ALA A 18 3.43 8.69 -4.19
N PHE A 19 4.29 7.68 -4.29
CA PHE A 19 4.91 7.26 -5.55
C PHE A 19 3.89 6.95 -6.64
N MET A 20 2.80 6.24 -6.31
CA MET A 20 1.74 5.97 -7.28
C MET A 20 1.12 7.26 -7.84
N VAL A 21 0.89 8.26 -6.99
CA VAL A 21 0.33 9.56 -7.42
C VAL A 21 1.33 10.32 -8.28
N GLU A 22 2.59 10.41 -7.84
CA GLU A 22 3.66 11.14 -8.54
C GLU A 22 3.94 10.57 -9.94
N HIS A 23 3.83 9.25 -10.11
CA HIS A 23 4.06 8.55 -11.37
C HIS A 23 2.76 8.25 -12.16
N GLY A 24 1.60 8.75 -11.73
CA GLY A 24 0.33 8.54 -12.43
C GLY A 24 -0.13 7.06 -12.48
N ILE A 25 0.31 6.23 -11.54
CA ILE A 25 -0.01 4.81 -11.47
C ILE A 25 -1.43 4.64 -10.92
N LYS A 26 -2.34 4.18 -11.78
CA LYS A 26 -3.73 3.93 -11.38
C LYS A 26 -3.84 2.64 -10.56
N GLN A 27 -4.60 2.69 -9.46
CA GLN A 27 -4.87 1.51 -8.62
C GLN A 27 -5.52 0.36 -9.41
N ILE A 28 -6.37 0.65 -10.38
CA ILE A 28 -6.98 -0.38 -11.24
C ILE A 28 -5.93 -1.16 -12.05
N GLU A 29 -4.90 -0.48 -12.54
CA GLU A 29 -3.83 -1.10 -13.32
C GLU A 29 -2.91 -1.93 -12.43
N LEU A 30 -2.59 -1.43 -11.23
CA LEU A 30 -1.86 -2.18 -10.23
C LEU A 30 -2.65 -3.42 -9.76
N ALA A 31 -3.96 -3.30 -9.58
CA ALA A 31 -4.80 -4.42 -9.18
C ALA A 31 -4.81 -5.52 -10.25
N LYS A 32 -4.91 -5.15 -11.53
CA LYS A 32 -4.76 -6.08 -12.66
C LYS A 32 -3.39 -6.76 -12.67
N LEU A 33 -2.31 -5.99 -12.48
CA LEU A 33 -0.94 -6.52 -12.43
C LEU A 33 -0.76 -7.59 -11.35
N LEU A 34 -1.42 -7.42 -10.20
CA LEU A 34 -1.34 -8.34 -9.06
C LEU A 34 -2.42 -9.43 -9.07
N ASN A 35 -3.26 -9.49 -10.12
CA ASN A 35 -4.42 -10.38 -10.19
C ASN A 35 -5.35 -10.25 -8.96
N LYS A 36 -5.60 -9.02 -8.52
CA LYS A 36 -6.43 -8.68 -7.36
C LYS A 36 -7.60 -7.78 -7.74
N SER A 37 -8.66 -7.82 -6.93
CA SER A 37 -9.70 -6.79 -6.99
C SER A 37 -9.16 -5.45 -6.48
N VAL A 38 -9.67 -4.35 -7.02
CA VAL A 38 -9.30 -2.98 -6.57
C VAL A 38 -9.56 -2.78 -5.08
N SER A 39 -10.65 -3.35 -4.55
CA SER A 39 -10.95 -3.31 -3.11
C SER A 39 -9.88 -3.99 -2.26
N ALA A 40 -9.43 -5.19 -2.67
CA ALA A 40 -8.38 -5.93 -1.96
C ALA A 40 -7.05 -5.15 -1.99
N LEU A 41 -6.67 -4.61 -3.16
CA LEU A 41 -5.49 -3.74 -3.27
C LEU A 41 -5.61 -2.52 -2.35
N ASN A 42 -6.77 -1.86 -2.30
CA ASN A 42 -6.99 -0.70 -1.45
C ASN A 42 -6.89 -1.07 0.04
N GLN A 43 -7.35 -2.26 0.42
CA GLN A 43 -7.20 -2.77 1.79
C GLN A 43 -5.73 -3.05 2.15
N ASN A 44 -4.94 -3.65 1.24
CA ASN A 44 -3.48 -3.79 1.38
C ASN A 44 -2.83 -2.41 1.57
N LEU A 45 -3.10 -1.46 0.67
CA LEU A 45 -2.52 -0.11 0.72
C LEU A 45 -2.87 0.66 2.00
N ASN A 46 -4.11 0.53 2.50
CA ASN A 46 -4.58 1.22 3.70
C ASN A 46 -4.27 0.49 5.01
N GLY A 47 -3.70 -0.71 4.92
CA GLY A 47 -3.44 -1.56 6.07
C GLY A 47 -4.70 -2.04 6.77
N THR A 48 -5.84 -2.07 6.08
CA THR A 48 -7.11 -2.60 6.61
C THR A 48 -7.34 -4.06 6.20
N GLY A 49 -6.54 -4.56 5.25
CA GLY A 49 -6.49 -5.95 4.81
C GLY A 49 -5.18 -6.64 5.21
N GLY A 50 -4.89 -7.75 4.52
CA GLY A 50 -3.60 -8.42 4.65
C GLY A 50 -2.46 -7.63 4.02
N ASP A 51 -1.24 -8.04 4.33
CA ASP A 51 -0.02 -7.45 3.77
C ASP A 51 0.21 -7.89 2.31
N PHE A 52 1.13 -7.24 1.60
CA PHE A 52 1.58 -7.73 0.29
C PHE A 52 2.44 -8.97 0.50
N SER A 53 2.18 -10.03 -0.26
CA SER A 53 3.07 -11.18 -0.28
C SER A 53 4.42 -10.84 -0.93
N VAL A 54 5.47 -11.59 -0.59
CA VAL A 54 6.80 -11.40 -1.19
C VAL A 54 6.76 -11.51 -2.72
N ALA A 55 5.91 -12.39 -3.27
CA ALA A 55 5.72 -12.51 -4.71
C ALA A 55 5.15 -11.24 -5.33
N GLU A 56 4.15 -10.62 -4.70
CA GLU A 56 3.58 -9.35 -5.15
C GLU A 56 4.59 -8.22 -5.06
N LEU A 57 5.33 -8.13 -3.96
CA LEU A 57 6.39 -7.11 -3.82
C LEU A 57 7.42 -7.23 -4.93
N ARG A 58 7.84 -8.45 -5.30
CA ARG A 58 8.76 -8.67 -6.44
C ARG A 58 8.17 -8.16 -7.76
N ILE A 59 6.89 -8.43 -8.02
CA ILE A 59 6.20 -7.95 -9.23
C ILE A 59 6.18 -6.41 -9.26
N ILE A 60 5.82 -5.77 -8.16
CA ILE A 60 5.78 -4.31 -8.04
C ILE A 60 7.17 -3.71 -8.25
N CYS A 61 8.17 -4.22 -7.51
CA CYS A 61 9.55 -3.73 -7.57
C CYS A 61 10.13 -3.86 -8.98
N ASN A 62 9.91 -4.98 -9.65
CA ASN A 62 10.37 -5.19 -11.02
C ASN A 62 9.64 -4.29 -12.02
N LYS A 63 8.32 -4.09 -11.85
CA LYS A 63 7.52 -3.28 -12.78
C LYS A 63 7.88 -1.80 -12.74
N TYR A 64 8.14 -1.26 -11.54
CA TYR A 64 8.37 0.16 -11.33
C TYR A 64 9.84 0.51 -11.04
N ASN A 65 10.72 -0.49 -11.04
CA ASN A 65 12.15 -0.34 -10.73
C ASN A 65 12.39 0.33 -9.37
N ILE A 66 11.67 -0.10 -8.34
CA ILE A 66 11.76 0.41 -6.97
C ILE A 66 12.24 -0.67 -5.99
N SER A 67 12.75 -0.25 -4.83
CA SER A 67 13.26 -1.15 -3.78
C SER A 67 12.20 -1.47 -2.73
N ALA A 68 12.00 -2.76 -2.41
CA ALA A 68 11.04 -3.18 -1.38
C ALA A 68 11.38 -2.61 0.01
N ASP A 69 12.67 -2.58 0.36
CA ASP A 69 13.15 -2.02 1.61
C ASP A 69 12.69 -0.56 1.79
N GLU A 70 12.92 0.22 0.73
CA GLU A 70 12.64 1.64 0.72
C GLU A 70 11.13 1.96 0.87
N PHE A 71 10.27 1.19 0.20
CA PHE A 71 8.85 1.51 0.06
C PHE A 71 7.93 0.74 1.02
N PHE A 72 8.34 -0.44 1.47
CA PHE A 72 7.47 -1.36 2.21
C PHE A 72 8.03 -1.75 3.58
N ILE A 73 9.36 -1.82 3.77
CA ILE A 73 9.99 -2.28 5.04
C ILE A 73 10.37 -1.11 5.96
N ALA A 74 10.98 -0.06 5.42
CA ALA A 74 11.49 1.09 6.18
C ALA A 74 10.38 2.04 6.70
N GLN A 75 9.11 1.63 6.65
CA GLN A 75 7.95 2.43 7.05
C GLN A 75 7.79 2.60 8.57
N LYS A 76 8.87 2.87 9.32
CA LYS A 76 8.76 3.44 10.66
C LYS A 76 8.24 4.88 10.53
N VAL A 77 6.94 5.01 10.22
CA VAL A 77 6.27 6.30 10.08
C VAL A 77 6.20 6.90 11.48
N SER A 78 6.94 7.98 11.69
CA SER A 78 6.83 8.82 12.88
C SER A 78 5.34 9.15 13.10
N LYS A 79 4.80 8.79 14.26
CA LYS A 79 3.43 9.11 14.66
C LYS A 79 3.27 10.64 14.62
N LYS A 80 2.77 11.20 13.52
CA LYS A 80 2.18 12.54 13.60
C LYS A 80 0.87 12.41 14.38
N LYS A 81 1.01 12.69 15.68
CA LYS A 81 -0.06 13.00 16.63
C LYS A 81 -0.98 14.03 15.97
N GLN A 82 -2.22 13.63 15.68
CA GLN A 82 -3.30 14.58 15.40
C GLN A 82 -3.52 15.38 16.69
N ASN A 83 -3.39 16.71 16.57
CA ASN A 83 -3.78 17.67 17.59
C ASN A 83 -5.19 18.17 17.28
#